data_AF-A0A4S4DT28-F1
#
_entry.id   AF-A0A4S4DT28-F1
#
_cell.length_a   1.000
_cell.length_b   1.000
_cell.length_c   1.000
_cell.angle_alpha   90.00
_cell.angle_beta   90.00
_cell.angle_gamma   90.00
#
_symmetry.space_group_name_H-M   'P 1'
#
loop_
_entity.id
_entity.type
_entity.pdbx_description
1 polymer ?
#
loop_
_entity_poly.entity_id
_entity_poly.type
_entity_poly.pdbx_seq_one_letter_code
_entity_poly.pdbx_strand_id
1 'polypeptide(L)'
;MFIDYGFEYDGCMYVDLWSSCYEGESLAQLIKSIQREMESARLLDTTLPHKIWIKQQFSVGVNDVTRVLERMPPVAVKESSTGHPFTSQSYRSKAPPIQLQAILLASDCNPRWLTRHLPSMASSRKVPLIFVKDKKGGSVRLGELVKLKTAIAIGVKVKGNAINQCIEEILHGNEINFG
;
A
#
# COMPACT_ATOMS: atom_id res chain seq x y z
N MET A 1 -11.09 13.98 14.53
CA MET A 1 -10.08 15.04 14.70
C MET A 1 -8.82 14.52 14.03
N PHE A 2 -8.46 15.08 12.89
CA PHE A 2 -7.30 14.62 12.12
C PHE A 2 -6.04 14.82 12.96
N ILE A 3 -5.30 13.74 13.24
CA ILE A 3 -3.98 13.91 13.84
C ILE A 3 -3.05 14.27 12.70
N ASP A 4 -2.79 15.57 12.61
CA ASP A 4 -1.75 16.19 11.81
C ASP A 4 -0.39 15.72 12.35
N TYR A 5 0.03 14.51 12.00
CA TYR A 5 1.44 14.15 12.11
C TYR A 5 2.16 14.80 10.93
N GLY A 6 2.43 16.09 11.07
CA GLY A 6 3.41 16.80 10.25
C GLY A 6 4.75 16.11 10.39
N PHE A 7 5.03 15.14 9.52
CA PHE A 7 6.39 14.70 9.28
C PHE A 7 7.04 15.77 8.41
N GLU A 8 7.77 16.67 9.07
CA GLU A 8 8.53 17.73 8.43
C GLU A 8 9.61 17.10 7.53
N TYR A 9 9.27 16.96 6.24
CA TYR A 9 10.19 16.63 5.16
C TYR A 9 10.02 17.71 4.09
N ASP A 10 10.94 18.69 4.10
CA ASP A 10 11.17 19.68 3.04
C ASP A 10 9.91 20.23 2.32
N GLY A 11 9.03 20.89 3.08
CA GLY A 11 8.17 21.95 2.54
C GLY A 11 7.03 21.54 1.61
N CYS A 12 6.62 20.27 1.56
CA CYS A 12 5.41 19.86 0.85
C CYS A 12 4.34 19.40 1.85
N MET A 13 3.31 20.23 2.08
CA MET A 13 2.12 19.80 2.83
C MET A 13 1.45 18.64 2.09
N TYR A 14 1.39 17.48 2.73
CA TYR A 14 0.63 16.34 2.23
C TYR A 14 -0.85 16.60 2.48
N VAL A 15 -1.56 17.01 1.43
CA VAL A 15 -3.02 17.03 1.42
C VAL A 15 -3.54 15.60 1.60
N ASP A 16 -4.19 15.37 2.74
CA ASP A 16 -5.07 14.25 3.09
C ASP A 16 -4.57 12.85 2.74
N LEU A 17 -3.38 12.48 3.24
CA LEU A 17 -2.96 11.08 3.22
C LEU A 17 -3.56 10.37 4.44
N TRP A 18 -4.48 9.42 4.23
CA TRP A 18 -4.83 8.46 5.28
C TRP A 18 -3.60 7.60 5.54
N SER A 19 -2.83 8.01 6.54
CA SER A 19 -1.60 7.35 6.91
C SER A 19 -1.59 6.91 8.36
N SER A 20 -1.37 5.62 8.56
CA SER A 20 -1.28 4.99 9.88
C SER A 20 0.17 4.58 10.12
N CYS A 21 0.66 4.69 11.35
CA CYS A 21 2.02 4.29 11.71
C CYS A 21 1.98 3.16 12.74
N TYR A 22 2.70 2.06 12.46
CA TYR A 22 2.83 0.92 13.36
C TYR A 22 4.28 0.75 13.81
N GLU A 23 4.45 0.55 15.12
CA GLU A 23 5.75 0.34 15.76
C GLU A 23 5.65 -0.63 16.95
N GLY A 24 6.76 -1.29 17.29
CA GLY A 24 6.82 -2.20 18.44
C GLY A 24 5.78 -3.33 18.38
N GLU A 25 5.00 -3.51 19.45
CA GLU A 25 4.03 -4.59 19.58
C GLU A 25 2.87 -4.48 18.58
N SER A 26 2.38 -3.27 18.28
CA SER A 26 1.29 -3.09 17.31
C SER A 26 1.72 -3.49 15.91
N LEU A 27 2.99 -3.25 15.56
CA LEU A 27 3.57 -3.76 14.32
C LEU A 27 3.67 -5.28 14.32
N ALA A 28 4.11 -5.89 15.44
CA ALA A 28 4.19 -7.34 15.53
C ALA A 28 2.81 -7.99 15.33
N GLN A 29 1.76 -7.41 15.92
CA GLN A 29 0.37 -7.85 15.75
C GLN A 29 -0.13 -7.67 14.31
N LEU A 30 0.18 -6.52 13.69
CA LEU A 30 -0.14 -6.25 12.28
C LEU A 30 0.48 -7.31 11.36
N ILE A 31 1.79 -7.51 11.46
CA ILE A 31 2.51 -8.47 10.61
C ILE A 31 1.99 -9.88 10.84
N LYS A 32 1.76 -10.29 12.10
CA LYS A 32 1.22 -11.61 12.44
C LYS A 32 -0.18 -11.83 11.89
N SER A 33 -1.04 -10.81 11.91
CA SER A 33 -2.40 -10.89 11.36
C SER A 33 -2.39 -11.10 9.85
N ILE A 34 -1.59 -10.31 9.13
CA ILE A 34 -1.44 -10.47 7.67
C ILE A 34 -0.82 -11.83 7.33
N GLN A 35 0.21 -12.28 8.07
CA GLN A 35 0.83 -13.59 7.87
C GLN A 35 -0.17 -14.74 8.05
N ARG A 36 -1.01 -14.67 9.08
CA ARG A 36 -2.06 -15.67 9.33
C ARG A 36 -3.02 -15.77 8.14
N GLU A 37 -3.49 -14.63 7.61
CA GLU A 37 -4.38 -14.64 6.45
C GLU A 37 -3.68 -15.09 5.16
N MET A 38 -2.39 -14.80 5.01
CA MET A 38 -1.58 -15.33 3.93
C MET A 38 -1.46 -16.86 3.99
N GLU A 39 -1.21 -17.42 5.17
CA GLU A 39 -1.14 -18.87 5.38
C GLU A 39 -2.48 -19.54 5.11
N SER A 40 -3.58 -18.96 5.59
CA SER A 40 -4.95 -19.43 5.33
C SER A 40 -5.27 -19.42 3.82
N ALA A 41 -5.04 -18.29 3.15
CA ALA A 41 -5.25 -18.17 1.70
C ALA A 41 -4.34 -19.12 0.89
N ARG A 42 -3.15 -19.43 1.42
CA ARG A 42 -2.21 -20.34 0.79
C ARG A 42 -2.61 -21.81 0.90
N LEU A 43 -3.28 -22.22 1.99
CA LEU A 43 -3.83 -23.57 2.12
C LEU A 43 -4.91 -23.85 1.08
N LEU A 44 -5.65 -22.82 0.68
CA LEU A 44 -6.69 -22.90 -0.36
C LEU A 44 -6.11 -22.93 -1.79
N ASP A 45 -4.90 -22.39 -2.02
CA ASP A 45 -4.23 -22.36 -3.32
C ASP A 45 -2.75 -22.79 -3.23
N THR A 46 -2.56 -24.10 -3.31
CA THR A 46 -1.24 -24.75 -3.28
C THR A 46 -0.64 -24.95 -4.68
N THR A 47 -1.37 -24.59 -5.74
CA THR A 47 -1.05 -24.96 -7.13
C THR A 47 0.18 -24.24 -7.67
N LEU A 48 0.38 -22.99 -7.27
CA LEU A 48 1.50 -22.16 -7.73
C LEU A 48 2.68 -22.23 -6.77
N PRO A 49 3.94 -22.18 -7.24
CA PRO A 49 5.09 -21.97 -6.38
C PRO A 49 4.93 -20.71 -5.50
N HIS A 50 5.39 -20.78 -4.25
CA HIS A 50 5.18 -19.73 -3.25
C HIS A 50 5.55 -18.32 -3.75
N LYS A 51 6.70 -18.19 -4.42
CA LYS A 51 7.18 -16.91 -4.97
C LYS A 51 6.26 -16.32 -6.03
N ILE A 52 5.61 -17.17 -6.84
CA ILE A 52 4.68 -16.75 -7.88
C ILE A 52 3.37 -16.30 -7.24
N TRP A 53 2.88 -17.05 -6.25
CA TRP A 53 1.68 -16.70 -5.50
C TRP A 53 1.83 -15.37 -4.76
N ILE A 54 2.94 -15.15 -4.06
CA ILE A 54 3.23 -13.86 -3.40
C ILE A 54 3.18 -12.70 -4.40
N LYS A 55 3.75 -12.86 -5.60
CA LYS A 55 3.70 -11.83 -6.65
C LYS A 55 2.29 -11.54 -7.16
N GLN A 56 1.35 -12.47 -7.04
CA GLN A 56 -0.05 -12.23 -7.39
C GLN A 56 -0.77 -11.41 -6.32
N GLN A 57 -0.39 -11.57 -5.05
CA GLN A 57 -0.99 -10.84 -3.91
C GLN A 57 -0.33 -9.50 -3.63
N PHE A 58 0.98 -9.37 -3.89
CA PHE A 58 1.78 -8.21 -3.50
C PHE A 58 2.61 -7.65 -4.65
N SER A 59 2.92 -6.35 -4.54
CA SER A 59 3.99 -5.67 -5.26
C SER A 59 5.10 -5.37 -4.26
N VAL A 60 6.34 -5.83 -4.50
CA VAL A 60 7.42 -5.74 -3.51
C VAL A 60 8.56 -4.87 -4.02
N GLY A 61 8.94 -3.88 -3.22
CA GLY A 61 9.94 -2.87 -3.56
C GLY A 61 9.33 -1.65 -4.24
N VAL A 62 10.03 -0.51 -4.12
CA VAL A 62 9.57 0.79 -4.63
C VAL A 62 9.21 0.70 -6.11
N ASN A 63 10.08 0.14 -6.95
CA ASN A 63 9.85 0.02 -8.39
C ASN A 63 8.55 -0.71 -8.73
N ASP A 64 8.23 -1.83 -8.07
CA ASP A 64 7.02 -2.57 -8.41
C ASP A 64 5.77 -1.85 -7.94
N VAL A 65 5.83 -1.16 -6.79
CA VAL A 65 4.71 -0.36 -6.27
C VAL A 65 4.45 0.86 -7.17
N THR A 66 5.48 1.65 -7.50
CA THR A 66 5.33 2.83 -8.37
C THR A 66 4.81 2.44 -9.74
N ARG A 67 5.33 1.36 -10.32
CA ARG A 67 4.91 0.84 -11.62
C ARG A 67 3.45 0.37 -11.65
N VAL A 68 2.86 0.01 -10.50
CA VAL A 68 1.41 -0.25 -10.40
C VAL A 68 0.65 1.05 -10.26
N LEU A 69 1.08 1.96 -9.37
CA LEU A 69 0.44 3.27 -9.19
C LEU A 69 0.37 4.07 -10.49
N GLU A 70 1.43 4.07 -11.31
CA GLU A 70 1.47 4.71 -12.63
C GLU A 70 0.38 4.18 -13.58
N ARG A 71 0.11 2.87 -13.53
CA ARG A 71 -0.83 2.18 -14.42
C ARG A 71 -2.27 2.17 -13.94
N MET A 72 -2.51 2.48 -12.67
CA MET A 72 -3.88 2.73 -12.21
C MET A 72 -4.44 3.92 -13.02
N PRO A 73 -5.76 4.14 -13.10
CA PRO A 73 -6.30 5.41 -13.56
C PRO A 73 -6.08 6.49 -12.47
N PRO A 74 -5.80 7.76 -12.83
CA PRO A 74 -5.87 8.85 -11.86
C PRO A 74 -7.29 8.96 -11.32
N VAL A 75 -7.42 9.34 -10.05
CA VAL A 75 -8.75 9.58 -9.50
C VAL A 75 -9.29 10.84 -10.16
N ALA A 76 -10.40 10.71 -10.90
CA ALA A 76 -11.06 11.86 -11.51
C ALA A 76 -11.42 12.86 -10.41
N VAL A 77 -10.79 14.04 -10.46
CA VAL A 77 -11.27 15.19 -9.71
C VAL A 77 -12.65 15.47 -10.26
N LYS A 78 -13.68 15.48 -9.40
CA LYS A 78 -15.05 15.75 -9.78
C LYS A 78 -15.14 17.25 -10.08
N GLU A 79 -14.64 17.67 -11.23
CA GLU A 79 -14.84 19.02 -11.75
C GLU A 79 -16.33 19.17 -12.04
N SER A 80 -17.00 19.93 -11.19
CA SER A 80 -18.35 20.40 -11.43
C SER A 80 -18.25 21.50 -12.49
N SER A 81 -18.33 21.14 -13.77
CA SER A 81 -18.86 22.04 -14.80
C SER A 81 -19.11 21.31 -16.12
N THR A 82 -20.27 21.62 -16.66
CA THR A 82 -20.78 21.34 -18.00
C THR A 82 -19.76 21.56 -19.12
N GLY A 83 -19.60 20.55 -20.00
CA GLY A 83 -19.24 20.80 -21.41
C GLY A 83 -18.18 19.88 -22.03
N HIS A 84 -18.62 19.12 -23.04
CA HIS A 84 -17.90 18.53 -24.17
C HIS A 84 -17.14 17.18 -24.03
N PRO A 85 -17.49 16.19 -24.89
CA PRO A 85 -16.75 14.93 -25.00
C PRO A 85 -15.54 15.11 -25.92
N PHE A 86 -14.36 15.36 -25.36
CA PHE A 86 -13.11 15.24 -26.11
C PHE A 86 -12.57 13.81 -25.99
N THR A 87 -12.65 13.12 -27.12
CA THR A 87 -12.01 11.85 -27.42
C THR A 87 -10.49 11.96 -27.38
N SER A 88 -9.81 11.14 -26.57
CA SER A 88 -8.54 10.48 -26.96
C SER A 88 -7.95 9.68 -25.81
N GLN A 89 -8.14 8.36 -25.82
CA GLN A 89 -7.01 7.41 -25.81
C GLN A 89 -7.61 6.01 -26.03
N SER A 90 -7.20 5.33 -27.11
CA SER A 90 -7.60 3.95 -27.35
C SER A 90 -7.08 3.07 -26.21
N TYR A 91 -7.98 2.64 -25.33
CA TYR A 91 -7.72 1.51 -24.43
C TYR A 91 -7.65 0.26 -25.31
N ARG A 92 -6.49 0.06 -25.97
CA ARG A 92 -6.12 -1.25 -26.50
C ARG A 92 -6.29 -2.22 -25.35
N SER A 93 -7.24 -3.14 -25.52
CA SER A 93 -7.41 -4.42 -24.83
C SER A 93 -6.16 -4.84 -24.06
N LYS A 94 -6.08 -4.46 -22.78
CA LYS A 94 -5.01 -4.82 -21.86
C LYS A 94 -5.69 -5.32 -20.59
N ALA A 95 -5.12 -6.38 -20.02
CA ALA A 95 -5.60 -7.09 -18.84
C ALA A 95 -6.19 -6.16 -17.75
N PRO A 96 -7.14 -6.66 -16.94
CA PRO A 96 -7.79 -5.86 -15.91
C PRO A 96 -6.76 -5.05 -15.10
N PRO A 97 -7.01 -3.74 -14.86
CA PRO A 97 -6.05 -2.90 -14.18
C PRO A 97 -5.76 -3.45 -12.78
N ILE A 98 -4.50 -3.76 -12.51
CA ILE A 98 -4.04 -4.14 -11.18
C ILE A 98 -4.15 -2.90 -10.29
N GLN A 99 -4.84 -3.03 -9.16
CA GLN A 99 -5.02 -1.96 -8.18
C GLN A 99 -4.36 -2.33 -6.85
N LEU A 100 -3.90 -1.32 -6.13
CA LEU A 100 -3.40 -1.46 -4.76
C LEU A 100 -4.49 -1.05 -3.77
N GLN A 101 -4.71 -1.86 -2.74
CA GLN A 101 -5.59 -1.55 -1.63
C GLN A 101 -4.89 -0.66 -0.59
N ALA A 102 -3.61 -0.95 -0.31
CA ALA A 102 -2.79 -0.21 0.64
C ALA A 102 -1.31 -0.42 0.32
N ILE A 103 -0.45 0.45 0.85
CA ILE A 103 1.01 0.33 0.75
C ILE A 103 1.60 0.31 2.15
N LEU A 104 2.33 -0.75 2.49
CA LEU A 104 3.20 -0.80 3.67
C LEU A 104 4.56 -0.20 3.30
N LEU A 105 5.04 0.77 4.08
CA LEU A 105 6.28 1.50 3.79
C LEU A 105 7.18 1.54 5.02
N ALA A 106 8.40 0.99 4.89
CA ALA A 106 9.36 1.01 5.97
C ALA A 106 10.03 2.39 6.10
N SER A 107 10.09 2.91 7.33
CA SER A 107 10.66 4.23 7.63
C SER A 107 12.20 4.24 7.69
N ASP A 108 12.84 3.07 7.67
CA ASP A 108 14.29 2.88 7.79
C ASP A 108 15.04 2.87 6.44
N CYS A 109 14.36 3.25 5.35
CA CYS A 109 14.97 3.37 4.02
C CYS A 109 16.11 4.40 4.00
N ASN A 110 17.29 3.96 3.56
CA ASN A 110 18.45 4.82 3.33
C ASN A 110 19.13 4.40 2.00
N PRO A 111 19.22 5.28 0.99
CA PRO A 111 18.88 6.71 1.04
C PRO A 111 17.37 7.00 0.94
N ARG A 112 16.92 8.05 1.64
CA ARG A 112 15.49 8.43 1.73
C ARG A 112 14.86 8.87 0.41
N TRP A 113 15.66 9.29 -0.57
CA TRP A 113 15.13 9.75 -1.86
C TRP A 113 14.40 8.64 -2.64
N LEU A 114 14.70 7.37 -2.36
CA LEU A 114 14.04 6.21 -2.98
C LEU A 114 12.53 6.21 -2.73
N THR A 115 12.09 6.69 -1.57
CA THR A 115 10.67 6.67 -1.19
C THR A 115 10.01 8.04 -1.26
N ARG A 116 10.75 9.11 -1.59
CA ARG A 116 10.28 10.50 -1.54
C ARG A 116 8.99 10.75 -2.32
N HIS A 117 8.88 10.19 -3.52
CA HIS A 117 7.74 10.42 -4.40
C HIS A 117 6.56 9.50 -4.11
N LEU A 118 6.79 8.41 -3.37
CA LEU A 118 5.81 7.35 -3.18
C LEU A 118 4.52 7.86 -2.50
N PRO A 119 4.58 8.70 -1.45
CA PRO A 119 3.35 9.18 -0.81
C PRO A 119 2.53 10.10 -1.70
N SER A 120 3.17 10.94 -2.52
CA SER A 120 2.44 11.78 -3.49
C SER A 120 1.74 10.93 -4.55
N MET A 121 2.42 9.90 -5.06
CA MET A 121 1.82 8.95 -6.01
C MET A 121 0.64 8.19 -5.40
N ALA A 122 0.76 7.78 -4.13
CA ALA A 122 -0.30 7.06 -3.42
C ALA A 122 -1.53 7.96 -3.18
N SER A 123 -1.32 9.19 -2.69
CA SER A 123 -2.38 10.20 -2.48
C SER A 123 -3.16 10.48 -3.76
N SER A 124 -2.47 10.73 -4.87
CA SER A 124 -3.09 10.98 -6.18
C SER A 124 -4.05 9.85 -6.61
N ARG A 125 -3.79 8.63 -6.16
CA ARG A 125 -4.59 7.43 -6.48
C ARG A 125 -5.50 6.97 -5.35
N LYS A 126 -5.60 7.75 -4.26
CA LYS A 126 -6.33 7.42 -3.03
C LYS A 126 -5.95 6.04 -2.46
N VAL A 127 -4.67 5.70 -2.53
CA VAL A 127 -4.14 4.48 -1.92
C VAL A 127 -3.58 4.83 -0.54
N PRO A 128 -4.12 4.28 0.56
CA PRO A 128 -3.62 4.55 1.91
C PRO A 128 -2.21 4.01 2.12
N LEU A 129 -1.47 4.70 2.99
CA LEU A 129 -0.08 4.37 3.33
C LEU A 129 0.03 3.96 4.80
N ILE A 130 0.67 2.83 5.06
CA ILE A 130 0.91 2.33 6.41
C ILE A 130 2.42 2.35 6.64
N PHE A 131 2.88 3.25 7.50
CA PHE A 131 4.28 3.37 7.86
C PHE A 131 4.67 2.29 8.88
N VAL A 132 5.81 1.66 8.64
CA VAL A 132 6.39 0.62 9.50
C VAL A 132 7.69 1.13 10.09
N LYS A 133 7.69 1.32 11.41
CA LYS A 133 8.81 1.88 12.16
C LYS A 133 9.21 0.92 13.27
N ASP A 134 10.38 0.30 13.14
CA ASP A 134 10.88 -0.65 14.14
C ASP A 134 12.36 -0.47 14.41
N LYS A 135 12.77 0.59 15.11
CA LYS A 135 14.18 0.80 15.53
C LYS A 135 15.25 0.51 14.43
N LYS A 136 14.97 0.88 13.17
CA LYS A 136 15.78 0.59 11.94
C LYS A 136 15.72 -0.85 11.37
N GLY A 137 14.75 -1.65 11.80
CA GLY A 137 14.45 -2.99 11.30
C GLY A 137 13.08 -3.09 10.62
N GLY A 138 12.42 -1.98 10.31
CA GLY A 138 11.10 -1.98 9.66
C GLY A 138 11.14 -2.67 8.30
N SER A 139 12.21 -2.46 7.53
CA SER A 139 12.44 -3.12 6.26
C SER A 139 12.67 -4.63 6.40
N VAL A 140 13.27 -5.08 7.50
CA VAL A 140 13.46 -6.51 7.81
C VAL A 140 12.11 -7.15 8.10
N ARG A 141 11.29 -6.53 8.97
CA ARG A 141 9.93 -6.99 9.30
C ARG A 141 9.05 -7.13 8.06
N LEU A 142 9.10 -6.16 7.16
CA LEU A 142 8.40 -6.25 5.88
C LEU A 142 8.97 -7.36 4.99
N GLY A 143 10.29 -7.56 4.99
CA GLY A 143 10.93 -8.67 4.27
C GLY A 143 10.40 -10.03 4.73
N GLU A 144 10.32 -10.24 6.04
CA GLU A 144 9.82 -11.48 6.66
C GLU A 144 8.41 -11.82 6.19
N LEU A 145 7.52 -10.82 6.10
CA LEU A 145 6.14 -10.98 5.61
C LEU A 145 6.09 -11.66 4.23
N VAL A 146 7.01 -11.31 3.33
CA VAL A 146 7.05 -11.83 1.94
C VAL A 146 8.17 -12.84 1.70
N LYS A 147 8.76 -13.39 2.77
CA LYS A 147 9.87 -14.36 2.75
C LYS A 147 11.11 -13.85 1.99
N LEU A 148 11.46 -12.59 2.21
CA LEU A 148 12.69 -11.94 1.74
C LEU A 148 13.53 -11.46 2.94
N LYS A 149 14.81 -11.13 2.70
CA LYS A 149 15.67 -10.57 3.75
C LYS A 149 15.19 -9.19 4.21
N THR A 150 14.81 -8.34 3.25
CA THR A 150 14.32 -7.00 3.49
C THR A 150 13.32 -6.61 2.39
N ALA A 151 12.41 -5.70 2.71
CA ALA A 151 11.54 -5.01 1.76
C ALA A 151 11.28 -3.58 2.25
N ILE A 152 11.47 -2.59 1.37
CA ILE A 152 11.24 -1.18 1.72
C ILE A 152 9.76 -0.80 1.56
N ALA A 153 9.12 -1.32 0.53
CA ALA A 153 7.72 -1.04 0.22
C ALA A 153 7.00 -2.33 -0.18
N ILE A 154 5.77 -2.51 0.27
CA ILE A 154 4.90 -3.61 -0.13
C ILE A 154 3.52 -3.03 -0.46
N GLY A 155 3.13 -3.12 -1.72
CA GLY A 155 1.77 -2.83 -2.15
C GLY A 155 0.90 -4.07 -2.05
N VAL A 156 -0.22 -4.00 -1.32
CA VAL A 156 -1.22 -5.07 -1.25
C VAL A 156 -2.16 -4.93 -2.45
N LYS A 157 -2.26 -5.96 -3.29
CA LYS A 157 -3.14 -5.92 -4.47
C LYS A 157 -4.59 -6.24 -4.10
N VAL A 158 -5.53 -5.59 -4.76
CA VAL A 158 -6.96 -5.90 -4.61
C VAL A 158 -7.25 -7.26 -5.27
N LYS A 159 -7.66 -8.24 -4.46
CA LYS A 159 -8.00 -9.61 -4.89
C LYS A 159 -9.31 -10.12 -4.30
N GLY A 160 -9.87 -9.44 -3.30
CA GLY A 160 -11.11 -9.83 -2.63
C GLY A 160 -10.94 -11.07 -1.73
N ASN A 161 -9.76 -11.26 -1.15
CA ASN A 161 -9.45 -12.40 -0.28
C ASN A 161 -9.33 -11.98 1.21
N ALA A 162 -9.04 -12.95 2.07
CA ALA A 162 -8.89 -12.73 3.52
C ALA A 162 -7.78 -11.71 3.86
N ILE A 163 -6.72 -11.62 3.04
CA ILE A 163 -5.69 -10.59 3.20
C ILE A 163 -6.30 -9.20 3.02
N ASN A 164 -7.14 -9.02 1.99
CA ASN A 164 -7.79 -7.74 1.75
C ASN A 164 -8.78 -7.38 2.85
N GLN A 165 -9.52 -8.35 3.40
CA GLN A 165 -10.43 -8.13 4.53
C GLN A 165 -9.66 -7.70 5.78
N CYS A 166 -8.55 -8.39 6.10
CA CYS A 166 -7.69 -8.00 7.21
C CYS A 166 -7.16 -6.57 7.05
N ILE A 167 -6.70 -6.19 5.85
CA ILE A 167 -6.25 -4.82 5.58
C ILE A 167 -7.39 -3.80 5.73
N GLU A 168 -8.59 -4.14 5.30
CA GLU A 168 -9.77 -3.28 5.47
C GLU A 168 -10.09 -3.05 6.95
N GLU A 169 -10.06 -4.11 7.78
CA GLU A 169 -10.21 -4.01 9.24
C GLU A 169 -9.12 -3.15 9.88
N ILE A 170 -7.87 -3.27 9.43
CA ILE A 170 -6.75 -2.45 9.91
C ILE A 170 -6.95 -0.97 9.57
N LEU A 171 -7.47 -0.68 8.37
CA LEU A 171 -7.75 0.68 7.94
C LEU A 171 -8.94 1.25 8.73
N HIS A 172 -10.06 0.54 8.80
CA HIS A 172 -11.30 0.98 9.47
C HIS A 172 -11.19 1.00 11.00
N GLY A 173 -10.39 0.12 11.60
CA GLY A 173 -10.13 0.10 13.05
C GLY A 173 -9.49 1.39 13.58
N ASN A 174 -8.87 2.18 12.70
CA ASN A 174 -8.36 3.50 13.02
C ASN A 174 -9.44 4.61 12.94
N GLU A 175 -10.60 4.36 12.32
CA GLU A 175 -11.72 5.33 12.25
C GLU A 175 -12.57 5.32 13.53
N ILE A 176 -12.75 4.15 14.15
CA ILE A 176 -13.62 3.95 15.34
C ILE A 176 -13.03 4.43 16.67
N ASN A 177 -11.81 4.96 16.69
CA ASN A 177 -11.23 5.61 17.89
C ASN A 177 -11.58 7.10 18.00
N PHE A 178 -12.58 7.57 17.26
CA PHE A 178 -13.12 8.93 17.36
C PHE A 178 -14.64 8.90 17.58
N GLY A 179 -15.03 8.56 18.81
CA GLY A 179 -16.35 8.84 19.39
C GLY A 179 -16.21 9.81 20.54
#